data_AF-A0A9R0Q5U7-F1
#
_entry.id   AF-A0A9R0Q5U7-F1
#
_cell.length_a   1.000
_cell.length_b   1.000
_cell.length_c   1.000
_cell.angle_alpha   90.00
_cell.angle_beta   90.00
_cell.angle_gamma   90.00
#
_symmetry.space_group_name_H-M   'P 1'
#
loop_
_entity.id
_entity.type
_entity.pdbx_description
1 polymer ?
#
loop_
_entity_poly.entity_id
_entity_poly.type
_entity_poly.pdbx_seq_one_letter_code
_entity_poly.pdbx_strand_id
1 'polypeptide(L)'
;MLGFLAFLLSLAVYLMVKVCVSKLVGKIMSGKELLKIVLATNIAESSITIDDVVYVIDCGKAKETSYDALNKLACLLPSWISKASAHQRRGRAGRVQPGVCYRLYPKVIHDAMPQFQLPEILRTPLQELCLTIKSLQLGAVASFLAKSLQPPDPLSVKNAIELLKTIGALDDLEELTYLGRHLCTLPLDPNIGKMLLIGSVFQCLDPALTIAAALAYRNPFVLPIDRKEEADAVKRSFAGDSCSDHIALLKAFEAWKEAKRSGRERSFCWENFLSPMTLKMMDDMRNQFFDLLSDIGFVSKTRGVKAYNHYGKDLEMVSAVLCAGLYPNVIQCKRRGKRTAFYTKDVGKVDIHPSSVNAGVQQFPLPYLVYSEKVKTASIYVRDSTNISDYALLLFGGSLSPSNTGEGIEMLAGYLHFSAPKRIIELIQC
;
A
#
# COMPACT_ATOMS: atom_id res chain seq x y z
N MET A 1 12.30 9.13 40.55
CA MET A 1 12.85 9.74 39.31
C MET A 1 13.03 8.74 38.16
N LEU A 2 13.30 7.44 38.41
CA LEU A 2 13.25 6.39 37.37
C LEU A 2 11.84 5.83 37.06
N GLY A 3 10.85 6.00 37.95
CA GLY A 3 9.48 5.53 37.70
C GLY A 3 8.61 6.42 36.79
N PHE A 4 9.08 7.62 36.45
CA PHE A 4 8.33 8.59 35.61
C PHE A 4 8.64 8.44 34.11
N LEU A 5 9.78 7.81 33.76
CA LEU A 5 10.14 7.52 32.37
C LEU A 5 9.29 6.40 31.76
N ALA A 6 8.78 5.47 32.59
CA ALA A 6 7.99 4.33 32.13
C ALA A 6 6.57 4.71 31.65
N PHE A 7 6.04 5.86 32.10
CA PHE A 7 4.71 6.33 31.65
C PHE A 7 4.78 7.19 30.39
N LEU A 8 5.96 7.76 30.08
CA LEU A 8 6.19 8.62 28.91
C LEU A 8 6.40 7.84 27.61
N LEU A 9 6.64 6.52 27.66
CA LEU A 9 6.86 5.70 26.46
C LEU A 9 5.57 5.28 25.72
N SER A 10 4.38 5.57 26.25
CA SER A 10 3.12 5.14 25.61
C SER A 10 2.65 6.03 24.45
N LEU A 11 3.38 7.11 24.12
CA LEU A 11 2.96 8.08 23.10
C LEU A 11 3.92 8.18 21.91
N ALA A 12 4.41 7.06 21.40
CA ALA A 12 5.05 7.06 20.08
C ALA A 12 3.98 7.14 18.98
N VAL A 13 3.74 8.34 18.46
CA VAL A 13 2.92 8.54 17.25
C VAL A 13 3.71 8.08 16.04
N TYR A 14 3.63 6.78 15.78
CA TYR A 14 3.81 6.22 14.45
C TYR A 14 2.45 6.21 13.72
N LEU A 15 2.51 6.33 12.40
CA LEU A 15 1.39 6.38 11.44
C LEU A 15 0.33 5.25 11.59
N MET A 16 0.56 4.26 12.46
CA MET A 16 -0.38 3.18 12.78
C MET A 16 -1.45 3.56 13.82
N VAL A 17 -1.22 4.56 14.68
CA VAL A 17 -2.11 4.83 15.83
C VAL A 17 -3.03 6.04 15.57
N LYS A 18 -3.90 5.96 14.56
CA LYS A 18 -5.02 6.93 14.38
C LYS A 18 -6.08 6.82 15.50
N VAL A 19 -6.03 5.80 16.36
CA VAL A 19 -7.15 5.44 17.24
C VAL A 19 -6.96 5.89 18.69
N CYS A 20 -5.74 6.14 19.17
CA CYS A 20 -5.54 6.45 20.60
C CYS A 20 -5.66 7.94 20.94
N VAL A 21 -5.47 8.84 19.97
CA VAL A 21 -5.46 10.29 20.26
C VAL A 21 -6.86 10.80 20.64
N SER A 22 -7.95 10.34 20.01
CA SER A 22 -9.29 10.87 20.31
C SER A 22 -9.83 10.48 21.69
N LYS A 23 -9.46 9.30 22.23
CA LYS A 23 -9.94 8.84 23.54
C LYS A 23 -9.06 9.30 24.72
N LEU A 24 -7.77 9.57 24.50
CA LEU A 24 -6.88 10.06 25.56
C LEU A 24 -7.00 11.58 25.78
N VAL A 25 -7.40 12.34 24.76
CA VAL A 25 -7.68 13.78 24.88
C VAL A 25 -8.90 14.06 25.77
N GLY A 26 -9.80 13.09 25.95
CA GLY A 26 -11.07 13.28 26.68
C GLY A 26 -11.07 12.89 28.17
N LYS A 27 -9.95 12.49 28.77
CA LYS A 27 -9.93 12.06 30.19
C LYS A 27 -8.77 12.67 30.97
N ILE A 28 -8.87 13.98 31.23
CA ILE A 28 -8.04 14.62 32.26
C ILE A 28 -8.66 14.27 33.61
N MET A 29 -7.90 13.51 34.39
CA MET A 29 -8.20 13.13 35.78
C MET A 29 -8.30 14.42 36.61
N SER A 30 -9.49 14.71 37.13
CA SER A 30 -9.75 15.81 38.06
C SER A 30 -8.83 15.71 39.28
N GLY A 31 -7.98 16.73 39.51
CA GLY A 31 -7.31 16.96 40.80
C GLY A 31 -5.78 17.05 40.81
N LYS A 32 -5.06 16.91 39.69
CA LYS A 32 -3.61 17.19 39.61
C LYS A 32 -3.28 17.98 38.35
N GLU A 33 -2.46 19.02 38.49
CA GLU A 33 -1.86 19.74 37.35
C GLU A 33 -0.93 18.79 36.59
N LEU A 34 -1.48 18.13 35.57
CA LEU A 34 -0.73 17.24 34.70
C LEU A 34 -0.38 17.99 33.42
N LEU A 35 0.93 18.10 33.13
CA LEU A 35 1.40 18.62 31.85
C LEU A 35 1.11 17.61 30.74
N LYS A 36 0.32 18.02 29.75
CA LYS A 36 0.06 17.22 28.55
C LYS A 36 1.20 17.37 27.55
N ILE A 37 1.90 16.27 27.26
CA ILE A 37 2.94 16.19 26.23
C ILE A 37 2.42 15.32 25.09
N VAL A 38 2.44 15.86 23.87
CA VAL A 38 2.03 15.14 22.66
C VAL A 38 3.22 15.06 21.71
N LEU A 39 3.66 13.83 21.41
CA LEU A 39 4.62 13.57 20.34
C LEU A 39 3.81 13.28 19.07
N ALA A 40 4.08 13.96 17.96
CA ALA A 40 3.31 13.81 16.73
C ALA A 40 4.18 13.90 15.47
N THR A 41 3.67 13.34 14.36
CA THR A 41 4.21 13.59 13.01
C THR A 41 3.63 14.88 12.42
N ASN A 42 3.92 15.14 11.14
CA ASN A 42 3.29 16.22 10.36
C ASN A 42 1.75 16.13 10.30
N ILE A 43 1.10 15.06 10.77
CA ILE A 43 -0.36 14.99 10.88
C ILE A 43 -0.96 16.05 11.83
N ALA A 44 -0.22 16.46 12.87
CA ALA A 44 -0.66 17.52 13.78
C ALA A 44 -0.54 18.93 13.18
N GLU A 45 0.14 19.06 12.03
CA GLU A 45 0.30 20.32 11.30
C GLU A 45 -1.00 20.74 10.60
N SER A 46 -1.82 19.78 10.17
CA SER A 46 -3.06 20.01 9.42
C SER A 46 -4.24 19.21 9.95
N SER A 47 -4.16 17.87 9.92
CA SER A 47 -5.30 16.96 10.08
C SER A 47 -5.85 16.82 11.51
N ILE A 48 -5.07 17.16 12.53
CA ILE A 48 -5.51 17.10 13.93
C ILE A 48 -5.41 18.49 14.54
N THR A 49 -6.45 18.85 15.30
CA THR A 49 -6.49 20.08 16.09
C THR A 49 -6.50 19.71 17.57
N ILE A 50 -5.52 20.23 18.31
CA ILE A 50 -5.42 20.14 19.77
C ILE A 50 -5.43 21.58 20.25
N ASP A 51 -6.44 21.96 21.02
CA ASP A 51 -6.74 23.38 21.27
C ASP A 51 -5.85 24.00 22.35
N ASP A 52 -5.54 23.25 23.40
CA ASP A 52 -4.75 23.66 24.58
C ASP A 52 -3.23 23.56 24.39
N VAL A 53 -2.74 23.57 23.14
CA VAL A 53 -1.31 23.59 22.85
C VAL A 53 -0.77 25.01 22.94
N VAL A 54 0.15 25.23 23.90
CA VAL A 54 0.82 26.53 24.13
C VAL A 54 2.30 26.48 23.77
N TYR A 55 2.88 25.27 23.79
CA TYR A 55 4.28 25.04 23.48
C TYR A 55 4.40 24.05 22.33
N VAL A 56 5.12 24.44 21.28
CA VAL A 56 5.47 23.58 20.15
C VAL A 56 6.97 23.40 20.11
N ILE A 57 7.43 22.16 20.02
CA ILE A 57 8.83 21.81 19.78
C ILE A 57 8.92 21.26 18.37
N ASP A 58 9.48 22.05 17.45
CA ASP A 58 9.61 21.72 16.04
C ASP A 58 11.03 21.21 15.72
N CYS A 59 11.14 19.92 15.42
CA CYS A 59 12.40 19.30 15.01
C CYS A 59 12.85 19.67 13.58
N GLY A 60 11.98 20.32 12.78
CA GLY A 60 12.30 20.73 11.40
C GLY A 60 12.32 19.60 10.38
N LYS A 61 12.06 18.36 10.79
CA LYS A 61 12.05 17.19 9.92
C LYS A 61 10.66 16.59 9.79
N ALA A 62 10.41 15.98 8.64
CA ALA A 62 9.27 15.09 8.42
C ALA A 62 9.73 13.93 7.53
N LYS A 63 9.08 12.77 7.66
CA LYS A 63 9.19 11.73 6.63
C LYS A 63 8.21 12.08 5.54
N GLU A 64 8.71 12.35 4.35
CA GLU A 64 7.89 12.69 3.19
C GLU A 64 7.98 11.59 2.15
N THR A 65 6.85 11.29 1.54
CA THR A 65 6.77 10.42 0.38
C THR A 65 7.27 11.17 -0.84
N SER A 66 8.25 10.58 -1.52
CA SER A 66 8.76 11.01 -2.82
C SER A 66 8.71 9.84 -3.79
N TYR A 67 8.76 10.14 -5.08
CA TYR A 67 8.77 9.11 -6.13
C TYR A 67 10.13 9.09 -6.83
N ASP A 68 10.77 7.93 -6.84
CA ASP A 68 12.01 7.68 -7.58
C ASP A 68 11.64 7.09 -8.94
N ALA A 69 11.61 7.94 -9.97
CA ALA A 69 11.21 7.57 -11.32
C ALA A 69 12.19 6.59 -11.98
N LEU A 70 13.48 6.60 -11.61
CA LEU A 70 14.47 5.66 -12.15
C LEU A 70 14.20 4.24 -11.64
N ASN A 71 13.90 4.10 -10.35
CA ASN A 71 13.67 2.81 -9.72
C ASN A 71 12.19 2.42 -9.62
N LYS A 72 11.29 3.24 -10.18
CA LYS A 72 9.83 3.09 -10.16
C LYS A 72 9.27 2.79 -8.75
N LEU A 73 9.74 3.51 -7.73
CA LEU A 73 9.38 3.21 -6.33
C LEU A 73 9.12 4.44 -5.47
N ALA A 74 8.27 4.25 -4.46
CA ALA A 74 8.03 5.25 -3.43
C ALA A 74 9.19 5.25 -2.41
N CYS A 75 9.69 6.44 -2.12
CA CYS A 75 10.72 6.70 -1.13
C CYS A 75 10.09 7.38 0.08
N LEU A 76 10.34 6.86 1.28
CA LEU A 76 9.92 7.50 2.53
C LEU A 76 11.15 7.91 3.33
N LEU A 77 11.67 9.09 3.02
CA LEU A 77 12.93 9.58 3.56
C LEU A 77 12.70 10.77 4.49
N PRO A 78 13.52 10.92 5.55
CA PRO A 78 13.48 12.11 6.40
C PRO A 78 14.01 13.33 5.64
N SER A 79 13.12 14.28 5.32
CA SER A 79 13.44 15.55 4.67
C SER A 79 13.32 16.72 5.65
N TRP A 80 13.98 17.84 5.32
CA TRP A 80 13.69 19.12 5.96
C TRP A 80 12.32 19.60 5.50
N ILE A 81 11.52 20.12 6.43
CA ILE A 81 10.20 20.68 6.12
C ILE A 81 10.31 21.99 5.33
N SER A 82 9.21 22.43 4.74
CA SER A 82 9.13 23.75 4.12
C SER A 82 9.02 24.88 5.15
N LYS A 83 9.37 26.11 4.75
CA LYS A 83 9.13 27.32 5.55
C LYS A 83 7.64 27.50 5.85
N ALA A 84 6.77 27.17 4.90
CA ALA A 84 5.32 27.16 5.11
C ALA A 84 4.91 26.17 6.21
N SER A 85 5.46 24.95 6.23
CA SER A 85 5.20 23.98 7.29
C SER A 85 5.69 24.43 8.66
N ALA A 86 6.91 24.98 8.74
CA ALA A 86 7.45 25.57 9.96
C ALA A 86 6.56 26.73 10.48
N HIS A 87 5.94 27.49 9.57
CA HIS A 87 4.98 28.54 9.91
C HIS A 87 3.66 27.96 10.43
N GLN A 88 3.12 26.91 9.80
CA GLN A 88 1.90 26.23 10.27
C GLN A 88 2.09 25.62 11.67
N ARG A 89 3.23 24.96 11.92
CA ARG A 89 3.59 24.41 13.24
C ARG A 89 3.64 25.49 14.31
N ARG A 90 4.25 26.63 14.02
CA ARG A 90 4.25 27.79 14.92
C ARG A 90 2.83 28.24 15.26
N GLY A 91 1.93 28.27 14.27
CA GLY A 91 0.52 28.65 14.47
C GLY A 91 -0.25 27.74 15.43
N ARG A 92 0.21 26.50 15.66
CA ARG A 92 -0.43 25.57 16.60
C ARG A 92 -0.27 25.98 18.07
N ALA A 93 0.76 26.78 18.40
CA ALA A 93 1.00 27.25 19.77
C ALA A 93 0.13 28.47 20.16
N GLY A 94 -0.46 29.17 19.19
CA GLY A 94 -1.09 30.48 19.40
C GLY A 94 -2.62 30.47 19.34
N ARG A 95 -3.27 29.33 19.59
CA ARG A 95 -4.72 29.18 19.39
C ARG A 95 -5.57 29.74 20.52
N VAL A 96 -5.21 29.38 21.76
CA VAL A 96 -6.00 29.73 22.95
C VAL A 96 -5.41 30.90 23.72
N GLN A 97 -4.08 31.07 23.65
CA GLN A 97 -3.35 32.15 24.31
C GLN A 97 -1.98 32.35 23.61
N PRO A 98 -1.22 33.42 23.94
CA PRO A 98 0.15 33.57 23.46
C PRO A 98 0.99 32.34 23.81
N GLY A 99 1.59 31.72 22.79
CA GLY A 99 2.40 30.52 22.95
C GLY A 99 3.79 30.65 22.33
N VAL A 100 4.62 29.63 22.54
CA VAL A 100 6.03 29.60 22.12
C VAL A 100 6.30 28.41 21.21
N CYS A 101 7.00 28.66 20.10
CA CYS A 101 7.45 27.62 19.18
C CYS A 101 8.99 27.55 19.21
N TYR A 102 9.53 26.48 19.76
CA TYR A 102 10.95 26.18 19.81
C TYR A 102 11.35 25.41 18.56
N ARG A 103 12.25 25.96 17.75
CA ARG A 103 12.80 25.31 16.55
C ARG A 103 14.15 24.69 16.87
N LEU A 104 14.29 23.38 16.69
CA LEU A 104 15.53 22.64 16.99
C LEU A 104 16.52 22.66 15.81
N TYR A 105 16.52 23.74 15.03
CA TYR A 105 17.38 23.91 13.88
C TYR A 105 17.85 25.38 13.76
N PRO A 106 19.12 25.62 13.39
CA PRO A 106 19.64 26.97 13.22
C PRO A 106 18.91 27.77 12.14
N LYS A 107 18.96 29.10 12.25
CA LYS A 107 18.40 30.02 11.25
C LYS A 107 18.95 29.76 9.83
N VAL A 108 20.24 29.45 9.70
CA VAL A 108 20.83 29.09 8.39
C VAL A 108 20.15 27.88 7.73
N ILE A 109 19.74 26.88 8.52
CA ILE A 109 19.00 25.73 8.00
C ILE A 109 17.59 26.14 7.59
N HIS A 110 16.89 26.91 8.43
CA HIS A 110 15.56 27.45 8.11
C HIS A 110 15.58 28.27 6.81
N ASP A 111 16.60 29.10 6.63
CA ASP A 111 16.70 29.98 5.47
C ASP A 111 17.00 29.19 4.18
N ALA A 112 17.67 28.04 4.29
CA ALA A 112 17.89 27.08 3.21
C ALA A 112 16.69 26.14 2.93
N MET A 113 15.66 26.10 3.78
CA MET A 113 14.46 25.29 3.53
C MET A 113 13.66 25.82 2.33
N PRO A 114 12.98 24.93 1.57
CA PRO A 114 12.11 25.36 0.49
C PRO A 114 10.95 26.18 1.02
N GLN A 115 10.45 27.12 0.23
CA GLN A 115 9.33 27.97 0.64
C GLN A 115 8.05 27.15 0.88
N PHE A 116 7.75 26.21 -0.01
CA PHE A 116 6.59 25.34 0.03
C PHE A 116 7.02 23.89 -0.17
N GLN A 117 6.17 22.96 0.27
CA GLN A 117 6.36 21.54 -0.03
C GLN A 117 6.18 21.28 -1.53
N LEU A 118 6.90 20.30 -2.06
CA LEU A 118 6.78 19.90 -3.46
C LEU A 118 5.33 19.41 -3.75
N PRO A 119 4.67 19.91 -4.81
CA PRO A 119 3.32 19.47 -5.15
C PRO A 119 3.22 17.98 -5.43
N GLU A 120 2.03 17.43 -5.15
CA GLU A 120 1.78 15.99 -5.22
C GLU A 120 2.07 15.39 -6.60
N ILE A 121 1.69 16.09 -7.67
CA ILE A 121 1.94 15.69 -9.07
C ILE A 121 3.43 15.43 -9.38
N LEU A 122 4.35 16.01 -8.61
CA LEU A 122 5.80 15.85 -8.80
C LEU A 122 6.40 14.72 -7.93
N ARG A 123 5.61 14.10 -7.05
CA ARG A 123 6.11 13.16 -6.03
C ARG A 123 5.24 11.92 -5.81
N THR A 124 4.20 11.73 -6.61
CA THR A 124 3.36 10.53 -6.60
C THR A 124 3.34 9.84 -7.97
N PRO A 125 3.08 8.53 -8.01
CA PRO A 125 2.81 7.82 -9.25
C PRO A 125 1.61 8.42 -10.01
N LEU A 126 1.67 8.43 -11.34
CA LEU A 126 0.73 9.18 -12.18
C LEU A 126 -0.31 8.31 -12.91
N GLN A 127 -0.33 6.98 -12.70
CA GLN A 127 -1.19 6.06 -13.48
C GLN A 127 -2.68 6.39 -13.38
N GLU A 128 -3.18 6.77 -12.20
CA GLU A 128 -4.58 7.16 -12.02
C GLU A 128 -4.90 8.44 -12.82
N LEU A 129 -4.05 9.47 -12.69
CA LEU A 129 -4.20 10.72 -13.42
C LEU A 129 -4.12 10.52 -14.95
N CYS A 130 -3.19 9.68 -15.42
CA CYS A 130 -3.05 9.35 -16.83
C CYS A 130 -4.31 8.67 -17.38
N LEU A 131 -4.90 7.76 -16.59
CA LEU A 131 -6.12 7.06 -16.94
C LEU A 131 -7.33 8.01 -16.97
N THR A 132 -7.41 8.97 -16.03
CA THR A 132 -8.44 10.03 -16.05
C THR A 132 -8.32 10.93 -17.28
N ILE A 133 -7.11 11.35 -17.65
CA ILE A 133 -6.86 12.19 -18.83
C ILE A 133 -7.37 11.50 -20.10
N LYS A 134 -7.09 10.20 -20.25
CA LYS A 134 -7.56 9.41 -21.38
C LYS A 134 -9.08 9.19 -21.36
N SER A 135 -9.67 8.98 -20.18
CA SER A 135 -11.14 8.89 -20.02
C SER A 135 -11.86 10.15 -20.50
N LEU A 136 -11.29 11.32 -20.18
CA LEU A 136 -11.82 12.62 -20.58
C LEU A 136 -11.46 13.04 -22.02
N GLN A 137 -10.77 12.17 -22.78
CA GLN A 137 -10.37 12.42 -24.16
C GLN A 137 -9.55 13.72 -24.36
N LEU A 138 -8.70 14.06 -23.40
CA LEU A 138 -7.91 15.31 -23.42
C LEU A 138 -6.65 15.23 -24.31
N GLY A 139 -6.57 14.23 -25.19
CA GLY A 139 -5.45 13.98 -26.10
C GLY A 139 -4.31 13.17 -25.48
N ALA A 140 -3.11 13.38 -26.01
CA ALA A 140 -1.91 12.68 -25.53
C ALA A 140 -1.54 13.11 -24.11
N VAL A 141 -1.35 12.13 -23.21
CA VAL A 141 -1.13 12.36 -21.77
C VAL A 141 0.07 13.27 -21.52
N ALA A 142 1.21 12.97 -22.16
CA ALA A 142 2.42 13.77 -22.01
C ALA A 142 2.23 15.23 -22.46
N SER A 143 1.52 15.44 -23.56
CA SER A 143 1.23 16.79 -24.09
C SER A 143 0.28 17.57 -23.20
N PHE A 144 -0.68 16.89 -22.57
CA PHE A 144 -1.60 17.51 -21.62
C PHE A 144 -0.89 17.89 -20.32
N LEU A 145 -0.14 16.97 -19.72
CA LEU A 145 0.57 17.22 -18.45
C LEU A 145 1.67 18.28 -18.57
N ALA A 146 2.27 18.44 -19.75
CA ALA A 146 3.22 19.51 -20.04
C ALA A 146 2.61 20.92 -19.91
N LYS A 147 1.28 21.06 -19.95
CA LYS A 147 0.57 22.34 -19.79
C LYS A 147 0.20 22.66 -18.34
N SER A 148 0.49 21.76 -17.40
CA SER A 148 0.18 22.01 -15.98
C SER A 148 1.05 23.14 -15.40
N LEU A 149 0.60 23.73 -14.29
CA LEU A 149 1.31 24.83 -13.61
C LEU A 149 2.76 24.45 -13.25
N GLN A 150 2.95 23.20 -12.86
CA GLN A 150 4.27 22.60 -12.63
C GLN A 150 4.29 21.20 -13.27
N PRO A 151 4.82 21.07 -14.49
CA PRO A 151 4.86 19.80 -15.20
C PRO A 151 5.63 18.71 -14.45
N PRO A 152 5.10 17.47 -14.40
CA PRO A 152 5.83 16.34 -13.85
C PRO A 152 7.03 15.95 -14.71
N ASP A 153 7.94 15.20 -14.10
CA ASP A 153 9.08 14.62 -14.80
C ASP A 153 8.60 13.72 -15.97
N PRO A 154 9.13 13.88 -17.20
CA PRO A 154 8.71 13.09 -18.35
C PRO A 154 8.89 11.58 -18.19
N LEU A 155 9.90 11.13 -17.44
CA LEU A 155 10.09 9.71 -17.13
C LEU A 155 8.98 9.19 -16.21
N SER A 156 8.53 10.00 -15.25
CA SER A 156 7.38 9.64 -14.40
C SER A 156 6.11 9.43 -15.21
N VAL A 157 5.86 10.31 -16.20
CA VAL A 157 4.73 10.18 -17.13
C VAL A 157 4.87 8.93 -17.99
N LYS A 158 6.05 8.70 -18.57
CA LYS A 158 6.34 7.52 -19.37
C LYS A 158 6.14 6.21 -18.59
N ASN A 159 6.62 6.16 -17.35
CA ASN A 159 6.47 5.00 -16.47
C ASN A 159 5.00 4.70 -16.17
N ALA A 160 4.19 5.74 -15.94
CA ALA A 160 2.76 5.58 -15.70
C ALA A 160 2.02 5.02 -16.94
N ILE A 161 2.33 5.55 -18.13
CA ILE A 161 1.79 5.04 -19.40
C ILE A 161 2.22 3.59 -19.64
N GLU A 162 3.50 3.26 -19.42
CA GLU A 162 4.03 1.89 -19.57
C GLU A 162 3.34 0.92 -18.60
N LEU A 163 3.10 1.33 -17.35
CA LEU A 163 2.33 0.53 -16.39
C LEU A 163 0.91 0.27 -16.87
N LEU A 164 0.20 1.32 -17.33
CA LEU A 164 -1.16 1.18 -17.86
C LEU A 164 -1.24 0.26 -19.08
N LYS A 165 -0.24 0.30 -19.97
CA LYS A 165 -0.11 -0.68 -21.08
C LYS A 165 0.12 -2.08 -20.54
N THR A 166 1.05 -2.22 -19.58
CA THR A 166 1.42 -3.52 -18.99
C THR A 166 0.24 -4.22 -18.30
N ILE A 167 -0.63 -3.47 -17.63
CA ILE A 167 -1.83 -4.05 -17.00
C ILE A 167 -3.01 -4.23 -17.97
N GLY A 168 -2.86 -3.80 -19.23
CA GLY A 168 -3.88 -3.89 -20.27
C GLY A 168 -4.96 -2.82 -20.20
N ALA A 169 -4.74 -1.71 -19.49
CA ALA A 169 -5.66 -0.58 -19.43
C ALA A 169 -5.55 0.33 -20.68
N LEU A 170 -4.35 0.43 -21.26
CA LEU A 170 -4.09 1.09 -22.53
C LEU A 170 -3.53 0.09 -23.54
N ASP A 171 -3.80 0.33 -24.82
CA ASP A 171 -3.14 -0.39 -25.92
C ASP A 171 -1.80 0.26 -26.31
N ASP A 172 -1.14 -0.28 -27.32
CA ASP A 172 0.16 0.22 -27.80
C ASP A 172 0.07 1.63 -28.39
N LEU A 173 -1.10 2.05 -28.87
CA LEU A 173 -1.40 3.40 -29.36
C LEU A 173 -1.78 4.38 -28.24
N GLU A 174 -1.70 3.95 -26.98
CA GLU A 174 -2.13 4.70 -25.79
C GLU A 174 -3.64 4.95 -25.72
N GLU A 175 -4.45 4.15 -26.40
CA GLU A 175 -5.90 4.26 -26.36
C GLU A 175 -6.53 3.33 -25.32
N LEU A 176 -7.69 3.73 -24.79
CA LEU A 176 -8.37 2.96 -23.75
C LEU A 176 -8.90 1.63 -24.28
N THR A 177 -8.42 0.53 -23.69
CA THR A 177 -8.98 -0.80 -23.91
C THR A 177 -10.33 -0.94 -23.21
N TYR A 178 -11.05 -2.04 -23.46
CA TYR A 178 -12.28 -2.33 -22.72
C TYR A 178 -12.04 -2.46 -21.21
N LEU A 179 -10.92 -3.08 -20.80
CA LEU A 179 -10.52 -3.12 -19.40
C LEU A 179 -10.25 -1.70 -18.88
N GLY A 180 -9.49 -0.89 -19.62
CA GLY A 180 -9.21 0.50 -19.28
C GLY A 180 -10.46 1.32 -19.04
N ARG A 181 -11.48 1.19 -19.91
CA ARG A 181 -12.77 1.87 -19.77
C ARG A 181 -13.47 1.55 -18.45
N HIS A 182 -13.45 0.28 -18.02
CA HIS A 182 -13.99 -0.09 -16.72
C HIS A 182 -13.13 0.46 -15.57
N LEU A 183 -11.81 0.40 -15.67
CA LEU A 183 -10.92 0.95 -14.64
C LEU A 183 -11.10 2.47 -14.47
N CYS A 184 -11.34 3.22 -15.55
CA CYS A 184 -11.61 4.67 -15.49
C CYS A 184 -12.87 5.02 -14.67
N THR A 185 -13.84 4.11 -14.58
CA THR A 185 -15.09 4.35 -13.84
C THR A 185 -14.97 4.07 -12.35
N LEU A 186 -13.87 3.44 -11.92
CA LEU A 186 -13.60 3.13 -10.53
C LEU A 186 -12.65 4.21 -9.94
N PRO A 187 -13.02 4.90 -8.85
CA PRO A 187 -12.15 5.87 -8.18
C PRO A 187 -11.09 5.16 -7.32
N LEU A 188 -10.29 4.31 -7.95
CA LEU A 188 -9.31 3.43 -7.32
C LEU A 188 -8.02 3.42 -8.13
N ASP A 189 -6.92 3.04 -7.48
CA ASP A 189 -5.71 2.69 -8.21
C ASP A 189 -6.03 1.58 -9.25
N PRO A 190 -5.56 1.71 -10.52
CA PRO A 190 -5.92 0.79 -11.60
C PRO A 190 -5.62 -0.69 -11.29
N ASN A 191 -4.56 -0.98 -10.54
CA ASN A 191 -4.19 -2.33 -10.15
C ASN A 191 -5.20 -2.92 -9.15
N ILE A 192 -5.66 -2.11 -8.19
CA ILE A 192 -6.72 -2.51 -7.24
C ILE A 192 -8.05 -2.70 -7.97
N GLY A 193 -8.40 -1.78 -8.89
CA GLY A 193 -9.59 -1.91 -9.74
C GLY A 193 -9.56 -3.22 -10.54
N LYS A 194 -8.43 -3.55 -11.16
CA LYS A 194 -8.24 -4.79 -11.92
C LYS A 194 -8.41 -6.02 -11.02
N MET A 195 -7.85 -6.01 -9.81
CA MET A 195 -8.03 -7.09 -8.84
C MET A 195 -9.52 -7.38 -8.55
N LEU A 196 -10.32 -6.32 -8.37
CA LEU A 196 -11.75 -6.43 -8.08
C LEU A 196 -12.57 -6.96 -9.27
N LEU A 197 -12.26 -6.49 -10.48
CA LEU A 197 -12.88 -6.99 -11.71
C LEU A 197 -12.58 -8.47 -11.92
N ILE A 198 -11.30 -8.86 -11.80
CA ILE A 198 -10.87 -10.25 -11.96
C ILE A 198 -11.44 -11.12 -10.84
N GLY A 199 -11.46 -10.64 -9.59
CA GLY A 199 -12.08 -11.35 -8.46
C GLY A 199 -13.57 -11.62 -8.66
N SER A 200 -14.30 -10.69 -9.28
CA SER A 200 -15.70 -10.88 -9.67
C SER A 200 -15.86 -12.00 -10.73
N VAL A 201 -15.03 -11.97 -11.78
CA VAL A 201 -15.09 -12.94 -12.89
C VAL A 201 -14.70 -14.35 -12.42
N PHE A 202 -13.63 -14.46 -11.65
CA PHE A 202 -13.08 -15.74 -11.15
C PHE A 202 -13.71 -16.21 -9.84
N GLN A 203 -14.83 -15.61 -9.41
CA GLN A 203 -15.63 -16.05 -8.28
C GLN A 203 -14.84 -16.10 -6.94
N CYS A 204 -13.98 -15.11 -6.71
CA CYS A 204 -13.20 -14.89 -5.48
C CYS A 204 -13.42 -13.47 -4.93
N LEU A 205 -14.64 -12.93 -5.05
CA LEU A 205 -14.89 -11.52 -4.81
C LEU A 205 -14.72 -11.10 -3.34
N ASP A 206 -15.17 -11.89 -2.36
CA ASP A 206 -15.10 -11.53 -0.94
C ASP A 206 -13.64 -11.43 -0.42
N PRO A 207 -12.72 -12.36 -0.77
CA PRO A 207 -11.29 -12.18 -0.57
C PRO A 207 -10.72 -10.94 -1.26
N ALA A 208 -11.06 -10.75 -2.54
CA ALA A 208 -10.55 -9.63 -3.33
C ALA A 208 -10.97 -8.27 -2.72
N LEU A 209 -12.23 -8.12 -2.31
CA LEU A 209 -12.74 -6.92 -1.62
C LEU A 209 -11.96 -6.64 -0.33
N THR A 210 -11.70 -7.68 0.45
CA THR A 210 -10.99 -7.57 1.74
C THR A 210 -9.55 -7.10 1.53
N ILE A 211 -8.85 -7.71 0.58
CA ILE A 211 -7.45 -7.39 0.32
C ILE A 211 -7.33 -6.01 -0.35
N ALA A 212 -8.18 -5.72 -1.35
CA ALA A 212 -8.27 -4.41 -1.97
C ALA A 212 -8.51 -3.29 -0.94
N ALA A 213 -9.41 -3.49 0.03
CA ALA A 213 -9.70 -2.49 1.06
C ALA A 213 -8.48 -2.20 1.95
N ALA A 214 -7.68 -3.21 2.27
CA ALA A 214 -6.45 -3.01 3.03
C ALA A 214 -5.35 -2.31 2.21
N LEU A 215 -5.21 -2.66 0.93
CA LEU A 215 -4.24 -2.04 0.02
C LEU A 215 -4.59 -0.57 -0.26
N ALA A 216 -5.87 -0.25 -0.43
CA ALA A 216 -6.35 1.11 -0.69
C ALA A 216 -6.30 2.03 0.54
N TYR A 217 -6.37 1.48 1.75
CA TYR A 217 -6.37 2.28 2.99
C TYR A 217 -5.12 2.07 3.84
N ARG A 218 -5.11 1.00 4.67
CA ARG A 218 -3.95 0.61 5.49
C ARG A 218 -4.14 -0.77 6.08
N ASN A 219 -3.01 -1.39 6.43
CA ASN A 219 -2.96 -2.65 7.16
C ASN A 219 -3.54 -2.52 8.61
N PRO A 220 -4.41 -3.44 9.08
CA PRO A 220 -5.01 -3.39 10.41
C PRO A 220 -4.13 -3.88 11.55
N PHE A 221 -3.03 -4.61 11.28
CA PHE A 221 -2.09 -5.04 12.31
C PHE A 221 -1.40 -3.82 12.94
N VAL A 222 -1.30 -3.80 14.26
CA VAL A 222 -0.63 -2.77 15.05
C VAL A 222 0.63 -3.39 15.63
N LEU A 223 1.73 -2.64 15.62
CA LEU A 223 3.01 -3.08 16.18
C LEU A 223 3.35 -2.22 17.41
N PRO A 224 3.00 -2.66 18.64
CA PRO A 224 3.47 -2.02 19.85
C PRO A 224 4.98 -2.19 19.98
N ILE A 225 5.70 -1.13 20.37
CA ILE A 225 7.17 -1.14 20.47
C ILE A 225 7.65 -2.25 21.42
N ASP A 226 7.00 -2.40 22.57
CA ASP A 226 7.41 -3.34 23.62
C ASP A 226 6.97 -4.79 23.35
N ARG A 227 6.07 -5.02 22.40
CA ARG A 227 5.46 -6.34 22.11
C ARG A 227 5.58 -6.72 20.64
N LYS A 228 6.64 -6.26 19.99
CA LYS A 228 6.85 -6.46 18.55
C LYS A 228 6.92 -7.94 18.17
N GLU A 229 7.70 -8.74 18.91
CA GLU A 229 7.90 -10.16 18.60
C GLU A 229 6.60 -10.96 18.73
N GLU A 230 5.79 -10.67 19.74
CA GLU A 230 4.45 -11.27 19.92
C GLU A 230 3.51 -10.88 18.78
N ALA A 231 3.48 -9.60 18.39
CA ALA A 231 2.66 -9.12 17.29
C ALA A 231 3.07 -9.75 15.95
N ASP A 232 4.38 -9.88 15.69
CA ASP A 232 4.89 -10.55 14.50
C ASP A 232 4.54 -12.06 14.51
N ALA A 233 4.58 -12.72 15.66
CA ALA A 233 4.18 -14.12 15.80
C ALA A 233 2.68 -14.33 15.52
N VAL A 234 1.82 -13.45 16.04
CA VAL A 234 0.37 -13.46 15.74
C VAL A 234 0.12 -13.24 14.25
N LYS A 235 0.80 -12.27 13.62
CA LYS A 235 0.65 -12.03 12.18
C LYS A 235 1.04 -13.28 11.37
N ARG A 236 2.12 -13.97 11.76
CA ARG A 236 2.54 -15.23 11.11
C ARG A 236 1.55 -16.37 11.35
N SER A 237 0.91 -16.46 12.51
CA SER A 237 -0.08 -17.51 12.77
C SER A 237 -1.29 -17.39 11.84
N PHE A 238 -1.72 -16.16 11.50
CA PHE A 238 -2.73 -15.96 10.46
C PHE A 238 -2.24 -16.38 9.07
N ALA A 239 -0.97 -16.17 8.73
CA ALA A 239 -0.43 -16.64 7.45
C ALA A 239 -0.47 -18.18 7.34
N GLY A 240 -0.10 -18.88 8.41
CA GLY A 240 0.19 -20.31 8.36
C GLY A 240 1.27 -20.60 7.31
N ASP A 241 1.09 -21.66 6.53
CA ASP A 241 2.06 -22.09 5.51
C ASP A 241 1.92 -21.35 4.16
N SER A 242 0.98 -20.41 4.06
CA SER A 242 0.66 -19.72 2.79
C SER A 242 1.77 -18.83 2.23
N CYS A 243 2.79 -18.50 3.05
CA CYS A 243 3.85 -17.55 2.68
C CYS A 243 3.29 -16.23 2.08
N SER A 244 2.25 -15.68 2.72
CA SER A 244 1.49 -14.56 2.16
C SER A 244 0.98 -13.58 3.21
N ASP A 245 1.44 -12.33 3.13
CA ASP A 245 0.94 -11.21 3.95
C ASP A 245 -0.54 -10.91 3.67
N HIS A 246 -0.95 -11.01 2.40
CA HIS A 246 -2.33 -10.75 1.97
C HIS A 246 -3.30 -11.82 2.48
N ILE A 247 -2.87 -13.09 2.53
CA ILE A 247 -3.69 -14.17 3.12
C ILE A 247 -3.73 -14.05 4.65
N ALA A 248 -2.63 -13.65 5.30
CA ALA A 248 -2.63 -13.38 6.74
C ALA A 248 -3.64 -12.27 7.11
N LEU A 249 -3.66 -11.20 6.33
CA LEU A 249 -4.63 -10.12 6.43
C LEU A 249 -6.07 -10.63 6.24
N LEU A 250 -6.31 -11.39 5.17
CA LEU A 250 -7.64 -11.94 4.86
C LEU A 250 -8.18 -12.77 6.04
N LYS A 251 -7.39 -13.73 6.53
CA LYS A 251 -7.76 -14.60 7.64
C LYS A 251 -8.00 -13.83 8.94
N ALA A 252 -7.17 -12.81 9.22
CA ALA A 252 -7.38 -11.94 10.38
C ALA A 252 -8.69 -11.16 10.30
N PHE A 253 -9.05 -10.67 9.11
CA PHE A 253 -10.31 -9.96 8.89
C PHE A 253 -11.53 -10.87 9.02
N GLU A 254 -11.49 -12.08 8.46
CA GLU A 254 -12.55 -13.08 8.60
C GLU A 254 -12.76 -13.48 10.06
N ALA A 255 -11.68 -13.75 10.79
CA ALA A 255 -11.71 -14.07 12.21
C ALA A 255 -12.27 -12.90 13.06
N TRP A 256 -11.93 -11.65 12.72
CA TRP A 256 -12.53 -10.47 13.34
C TRP A 256 -14.05 -10.39 13.08
N LYS A 257 -14.52 -10.68 11.85
CA LYS A 257 -15.97 -10.69 11.56
C LYS A 257 -16.72 -11.73 12.38
N GLU A 258 -16.12 -12.89 12.65
CA GLU A 258 -16.70 -13.90 13.53
C GLU A 258 -16.69 -13.42 14.99
N ALA A 259 -15.57 -12.90 15.49
CA ALA A 259 -15.49 -12.35 16.84
C ALA A 259 -16.49 -11.20 17.08
N LYS A 260 -16.69 -10.34 16.08
CA LYS A 260 -17.69 -9.26 16.10
C LYS A 260 -19.12 -9.80 16.19
N ARG A 261 -19.46 -10.81 15.39
CA ARG A 261 -20.76 -11.51 15.48
C ARG A 261 -20.98 -12.17 16.84
N SER A 262 -19.90 -12.67 17.46
CA SER A 262 -19.91 -13.27 18.79
C SER A 262 -19.83 -12.26 19.96
N GLY A 263 -19.85 -10.94 19.70
CA GLY A 263 -19.72 -9.91 20.75
C GLY A 263 -18.33 -9.79 21.40
N ARG A 264 -17.31 -10.47 20.86
CA ARG A 264 -15.92 -10.52 21.38
C ARG A 264 -14.94 -9.65 20.58
N GLU A 265 -15.44 -8.67 19.83
CA GLU A 265 -14.62 -7.81 18.96
C GLU A 265 -13.43 -7.18 19.70
N ARG A 266 -13.70 -6.58 20.86
CA ARG A 266 -12.68 -5.81 21.60
C ARG A 266 -11.56 -6.71 22.13
N SER A 267 -11.89 -7.86 22.70
CA SER A 267 -10.89 -8.80 23.21
C SER A 267 -10.08 -9.40 22.06
N PHE A 268 -10.75 -9.82 20.98
CA PHE A 268 -10.10 -10.35 19.78
C PHE A 268 -9.09 -9.36 19.18
N CYS A 269 -9.48 -8.09 19.02
CA CYS A 269 -8.58 -7.08 18.48
C CYS A 269 -7.36 -6.83 19.39
N TRP A 270 -7.55 -6.86 20.71
CA TRP A 270 -6.47 -6.67 21.67
C TRP A 270 -5.48 -7.84 21.66
N GLU A 271 -5.99 -9.06 21.70
CA GLU A 271 -5.18 -10.30 21.70
C GLU A 271 -4.40 -10.47 20.39
N ASN A 272 -4.98 -10.03 19.27
CA ASN A 272 -4.40 -10.22 17.95
C ASN A 272 -3.68 -8.98 17.40
N PHE A 273 -3.49 -7.94 18.23
CA PHE A 273 -2.83 -6.70 17.83
C PHE A 273 -3.47 -6.05 16.59
N LEU A 274 -4.80 -5.99 16.54
CA LEU A 274 -5.54 -5.42 15.42
C LEU A 274 -6.20 -4.09 15.80
N SER A 275 -6.29 -3.17 14.84
CA SER A 275 -7.00 -1.92 15.00
C SER A 275 -8.49 -2.08 14.64
N PRO A 276 -9.43 -2.01 15.62
CA PRO A 276 -10.85 -2.18 15.34
C PRO A 276 -11.40 -1.10 14.40
N MET A 277 -10.88 0.14 14.51
CA MET A 277 -11.27 1.23 13.61
C MET A 277 -10.81 0.97 12.17
N THR A 278 -9.60 0.42 11.97
CA THR A 278 -9.14 0.07 10.62
C THR A 278 -9.99 -1.05 10.03
N LEU A 279 -10.28 -2.09 10.81
CA LEU A 279 -11.10 -3.22 10.37
C LEU A 279 -12.52 -2.77 10.00
N LYS A 280 -13.13 -1.88 10.79
CA LYS A 280 -14.42 -1.29 10.46
C LYS A 280 -14.36 -0.48 9.16
N MET A 281 -13.36 0.38 9.01
CA MET A 281 -13.18 1.16 7.77
C MET A 281 -12.99 0.26 6.55
N MET A 282 -12.24 -0.83 6.69
CA MET A 282 -12.10 -1.83 5.63
C MET A 282 -13.44 -2.48 5.29
N ASP A 283 -14.26 -2.82 6.29
CA ASP A 283 -15.61 -3.38 6.06
C ASP A 283 -16.53 -2.39 5.33
N ASP A 284 -16.46 -1.10 5.67
CA ASP A 284 -17.19 -0.04 4.98
C ASP A 284 -16.71 0.11 3.52
N MET A 285 -15.40 0.07 3.28
CA MET A 285 -14.82 0.12 1.91
C MET A 285 -15.18 -1.11 1.08
N ARG A 286 -15.24 -2.31 1.68
CA ARG A 286 -15.69 -3.53 0.98
C ARG A 286 -17.10 -3.34 0.42
N ASN A 287 -18.00 -2.71 1.17
CA ASN A 287 -19.35 -2.42 0.70
C ASN A 287 -19.33 -1.39 -0.44
N GLN A 288 -18.54 -0.32 -0.31
CA GLN A 288 -18.38 0.68 -1.37
C GLN A 288 -17.83 0.07 -2.66
N PHE A 289 -16.84 -0.80 -2.58
CA PHE A 289 -16.26 -1.47 -3.74
C PHE A 289 -17.27 -2.41 -4.40
N PHE A 290 -18.06 -3.13 -3.61
CA PHE A 290 -19.14 -3.95 -4.15
C PHE A 290 -20.22 -3.11 -4.84
N ASP A 291 -20.56 -1.96 -4.27
CA ASP A 291 -21.49 -1.00 -4.88
C ASP A 291 -20.96 -0.49 -6.22
N LEU A 292 -19.70 -0.04 -6.27
CA LEU A 292 -19.05 0.41 -7.50
C LEU A 292 -19.06 -0.67 -8.58
N LEU A 293 -18.72 -1.92 -8.23
CA LEU A 293 -18.77 -3.05 -9.16
C LEU A 293 -20.19 -3.35 -9.66
N SER A 294 -21.20 -3.12 -8.81
CA SER A 294 -22.59 -3.31 -9.20
C SER A 294 -23.06 -2.21 -10.14
N ASP A 295 -22.63 -0.98 -9.91
CA ASP A 295 -23.03 0.19 -10.70
C ASP A 295 -22.49 0.08 -12.13
N ILE A 296 -21.32 -0.54 -12.31
CA ILE A 296 -20.74 -0.84 -13.64
C ILE A 296 -21.21 -2.19 -14.23
N GLY A 297 -22.11 -2.90 -13.56
CA GLY A 297 -22.75 -4.12 -14.06
C GLY A 297 -21.94 -5.42 -13.93
N PHE A 298 -20.82 -5.43 -13.18
CA PHE A 298 -20.02 -6.65 -12.96
C PHE A 298 -20.65 -7.60 -11.93
N VAL A 299 -21.36 -7.04 -10.96
CA VAL A 299 -22.04 -7.81 -9.90
C VAL A 299 -23.46 -7.30 -9.70
N SER A 300 -24.27 -8.09 -9.01
CA SER A 300 -25.66 -7.74 -8.70
C SER A 300 -25.86 -7.61 -7.20
N LYS A 301 -26.35 -6.43 -6.76
CA LYS A 301 -26.76 -6.19 -5.37
C LYS A 301 -27.82 -7.19 -4.90
N THR A 302 -28.73 -7.62 -5.78
CA THR A 302 -29.81 -8.56 -5.40
C THR A 302 -29.28 -9.97 -5.12
N ARG A 303 -28.24 -10.40 -5.85
CA ARG A 303 -27.57 -11.69 -5.60
C ARG A 303 -26.64 -11.65 -4.40
N GLY A 304 -26.13 -10.45 -4.06
CA GLY A 304 -25.20 -10.22 -2.97
C GLY A 304 -23.80 -10.79 -3.24
N VAL A 305 -22.84 -10.43 -2.37
CA VAL A 305 -21.43 -10.81 -2.50
C VAL A 305 -21.25 -12.33 -2.61
N LYS A 306 -21.98 -13.11 -1.81
CA LYS A 306 -21.82 -14.58 -1.75
C LYS A 306 -22.03 -15.28 -3.10
N ALA A 307 -22.79 -14.70 -4.02
CA ALA A 307 -23.03 -15.26 -5.34
C ALA A 307 -21.80 -15.26 -6.26
N TYR A 308 -20.74 -14.52 -5.89
CA TYR A 308 -19.51 -14.33 -6.65
C TYR A 308 -18.28 -14.91 -5.91
N ASN A 309 -18.47 -16.01 -5.17
CA ASN A 309 -17.50 -16.55 -4.22
C ASN A 309 -17.31 -18.07 -4.27
N HIS A 310 -17.63 -18.70 -5.40
CA HIS A 310 -17.47 -20.15 -5.55
C HIS A 310 -16.05 -20.64 -5.21
N TYR A 311 -15.03 -19.88 -5.60
CA TYR A 311 -13.61 -20.17 -5.30
C TYR A 311 -13.04 -19.27 -4.17
N GLY A 312 -13.89 -18.60 -3.39
CA GLY A 312 -13.45 -17.65 -2.36
C GLY A 312 -12.64 -18.28 -1.21
N LYS A 313 -12.66 -19.60 -1.06
CA LYS A 313 -11.86 -20.35 -0.06
C LYS A 313 -10.63 -21.06 -0.65
N ASP A 314 -10.50 -21.05 -1.97
CA ASP A 314 -9.37 -21.65 -2.69
C ASP A 314 -8.21 -20.63 -2.67
N LEU A 315 -7.18 -20.91 -1.88
CA LEU A 315 -6.10 -19.94 -1.64
C LEU A 315 -5.21 -19.77 -2.87
N GLU A 316 -5.09 -20.80 -3.70
CA GLU A 316 -4.38 -20.78 -4.97
C GLU A 316 -5.08 -19.86 -5.96
N MET A 317 -6.41 -19.96 -6.08
CA MET A 317 -7.20 -19.05 -6.90
C MET A 317 -7.16 -17.61 -6.37
N VAL A 318 -7.29 -17.40 -5.06
CA VAL A 318 -7.14 -16.08 -4.44
C VAL A 318 -5.74 -15.50 -4.73
N SER A 319 -4.70 -16.33 -4.67
CA SER A 319 -3.32 -15.92 -5.00
C SER A 319 -3.15 -15.59 -6.48
N ALA A 320 -3.87 -16.26 -7.38
CA ALA A 320 -3.89 -15.94 -8.80
C ALA A 320 -4.62 -14.60 -9.07
N VAL A 321 -5.75 -14.34 -8.41
CA VAL A 321 -6.44 -13.02 -8.47
C VAL A 321 -5.56 -11.91 -7.90
N LEU A 322 -4.83 -12.17 -6.82
CA LEU A 322 -3.82 -11.23 -6.30
C LEU A 322 -2.72 -10.96 -7.33
N CYS A 323 -2.26 -11.98 -8.03
CA CYS A 323 -1.30 -11.81 -9.13
C CYS A 323 -1.87 -10.87 -10.21
N ALA A 324 -3.12 -11.04 -10.62
CA ALA A 324 -3.76 -10.16 -11.60
C ALA A 324 -3.80 -8.68 -11.18
N GLY A 325 -4.04 -8.45 -9.89
CA GLY A 325 -4.07 -7.12 -9.31
C GLY A 325 -2.70 -6.51 -9.07
N LEU A 326 -1.71 -7.31 -8.66
CA LEU A 326 -0.39 -6.80 -8.28
C LEU A 326 0.62 -6.84 -9.42
N TYR A 327 0.38 -7.58 -10.50
CA TYR A 327 1.22 -7.56 -11.69
C TYR A 327 1.34 -6.12 -12.26
N PRO A 328 2.55 -5.63 -12.63
CA PRO A 328 3.80 -6.37 -12.86
C PRO A 328 4.77 -6.44 -11.67
N ASN A 329 4.30 -6.21 -10.44
CA ASN A 329 5.13 -6.25 -9.24
C ASN A 329 5.48 -7.71 -8.84
N VAL A 330 6.45 -8.28 -9.56
CA VAL A 330 6.87 -9.69 -9.42
C VAL A 330 8.32 -9.80 -8.96
N ILE A 331 8.57 -10.71 -8.03
CA ILE A 331 9.89 -11.07 -7.49
C ILE A 331 10.24 -12.49 -7.91
N GLN A 332 11.47 -12.70 -8.38
CA GLN A 332 12.05 -14.03 -8.54
C GLN A 332 12.69 -14.51 -7.24
N CYS A 333 12.30 -15.70 -6.78
CA CYS A 333 12.91 -16.40 -5.66
C CYS A 333 14.03 -17.30 -6.18
N LYS A 334 15.30 -16.93 -5.95
CA LYS A 334 16.46 -17.74 -6.33
C LYS A 334 17.08 -18.39 -5.09
N ARG A 335 17.05 -19.72 -5.03
CA ARG A 335 17.67 -20.48 -3.93
C ARG A 335 19.19 -20.29 -3.94
N ARG A 336 19.75 -19.91 -2.80
CA ARG A 336 21.19 -19.72 -2.55
C ARG A 336 21.57 -20.47 -1.27
N GLY A 337 21.86 -21.76 -1.40
CA GLY A 337 22.15 -22.64 -0.27
C GLY A 337 20.93 -22.80 0.65
N LYS A 338 21.06 -22.33 1.90
CA LYS A 338 19.98 -22.37 2.90
C LYS A 338 19.03 -21.16 2.85
N ARG A 339 19.36 -20.10 2.10
CA ARG A 339 18.55 -18.87 2.01
C ARG A 339 17.98 -18.68 0.61
N THR A 340 16.92 -17.88 0.52
CA THR A 340 16.36 -17.41 -0.75
C THR A 340 16.82 -15.97 -1.00
N ALA A 341 17.27 -15.69 -2.22
CA ALA A 341 17.58 -14.35 -2.69
C ALA A 341 16.47 -13.85 -3.61
N PHE A 342 16.08 -12.58 -3.43
CA PHE A 342 14.94 -11.98 -4.13
C PHE A 342 15.41 -10.97 -5.15
N TYR A 343 14.86 -11.03 -6.36
CA TYR A 343 15.18 -10.13 -7.46
C TYR A 343 13.91 -9.54 -8.04
N THR A 344 13.92 -8.25 -8.37
CA THR A 344 12.88 -7.53 -9.09
C THR A 344 13.41 -7.06 -10.44
N LYS A 345 12.53 -6.83 -11.42
CA LYS A 345 12.92 -6.36 -12.76
C LYS A 345 13.69 -5.04 -12.70
N ASP A 346 13.14 -4.05 -11.98
CA ASP A 346 13.63 -2.66 -12.08
C ASP A 346 14.90 -2.41 -11.27
N VAL A 347 15.04 -3.08 -10.11
CA VAL A 347 16.10 -2.75 -9.13
C VAL A 347 17.06 -3.92 -8.86
N GLY A 348 16.78 -5.10 -9.44
CA GLY A 348 17.56 -6.29 -9.14
C GLY A 348 17.32 -6.77 -7.71
N LYS A 349 18.39 -6.98 -6.94
CA LYS A 349 18.31 -7.60 -5.61
C LYS A 349 17.54 -6.71 -4.62
N VAL A 350 16.58 -7.31 -3.92
CA VAL A 350 15.79 -6.66 -2.86
C VAL A 350 15.73 -7.54 -1.61
N ASP A 351 15.35 -6.94 -0.48
CA ASP A 351 15.10 -7.66 0.77
C ASP A 351 13.60 -7.60 1.14
N ILE A 352 13.11 -8.61 1.85
CA ILE A 352 11.75 -8.58 2.42
C ILE A 352 11.77 -7.76 3.71
N HIS A 353 10.81 -6.85 3.88
CA HIS A 353 10.75 -5.99 5.06
C HIS A 353 10.54 -6.82 6.34
N PRO A 354 11.20 -6.51 7.47
CA PRO A 354 11.10 -7.29 8.71
C PRO A 354 9.68 -7.49 9.28
N SER A 355 8.73 -6.61 8.92
CA SER A 355 7.33 -6.73 9.34
C SER A 355 6.48 -7.65 8.45
N SER A 356 7.03 -8.15 7.34
CA SER A 356 6.35 -9.13 6.49
C SER A 356 6.39 -10.49 7.15
N VAL A 357 5.34 -11.29 6.96
CA VAL A 357 5.32 -12.70 7.40
C VAL A 357 6.42 -13.52 6.72
N ASN A 358 6.89 -13.07 5.55
CA ASN A 358 7.90 -13.73 4.73
C ASN A 358 9.35 -13.36 5.13
N ALA A 359 9.57 -12.42 6.06
CA ALA A 359 10.91 -11.96 6.43
C ALA A 359 11.81 -13.09 6.99
N GLY A 360 11.22 -14.07 7.68
CA GLY A 360 11.93 -15.21 8.27
C GLY A 360 11.97 -16.46 7.40
N VAL A 361 11.26 -16.48 6.27
CA VAL A 361 11.07 -17.68 5.44
C VAL A 361 12.37 -17.98 4.68
N GLN A 362 12.94 -19.15 4.93
CA GLN A 362 14.22 -19.55 4.34
C GLN A 362 14.04 -20.12 2.93
N GLN A 363 12.98 -20.89 2.73
CA GLN A 363 12.66 -21.57 1.47
C GLN A 363 11.20 -21.32 1.13
N PHE A 364 10.96 -20.93 -0.11
CA PHE A 364 9.63 -20.71 -0.65
C PHE A 364 9.22 -21.93 -1.49
N PRO A 365 7.99 -22.42 -1.37
CA PRO A 365 7.52 -23.55 -2.15
C PRO A 365 7.42 -23.22 -3.65
N LEU A 366 7.12 -21.96 -4.00
CA LEU A 366 6.94 -21.51 -5.38
C LEU A 366 8.02 -20.50 -5.79
N PRO A 367 8.35 -20.41 -7.08
CA PRO A 367 9.49 -19.63 -7.58
C PRO A 367 9.28 -18.11 -7.60
N TYR A 368 8.05 -17.63 -7.39
CA TYR A 368 7.72 -16.21 -7.53
C TYR A 368 6.95 -15.64 -6.35
N LEU A 369 7.14 -14.35 -6.07
CA LEU A 369 6.28 -13.57 -5.17
C LEU A 369 5.68 -12.40 -5.95
N VAL A 370 4.46 -12.01 -5.61
CA VAL A 370 3.91 -10.69 -5.96
C VAL A 370 3.88 -9.79 -4.74
N TYR A 371 3.97 -8.48 -4.94
CA TYR A 371 4.00 -7.48 -3.86
C TYR A 371 3.18 -6.24 -4.20
N SER A 372 2.71 -5.51 -3.18
CA SER A 372 2.01 -4.22 -3.41
C SER A 372 2.98 -3.04 -3.50
N GLU A 373 3.87 -2.88 -2.53
CA GLU A 373 4.75 -1.71 -2.43
C GLU A 373 6.21 -2.11 -2.15
N LYS A 374 7.13 -1.50 -2.92
CA LYS A 374 8.56 -1.37 -2.57
C LYS A 374 8.78 -0.04 -1.89
N VAL A 375 9.49 -0.04 -0.77
CA VAL A 375 9.90 1.19 -0.09
C VAL A 375 11.42 1.25 0.01
N LYS A 376 11.97 2.42 -0.31
CA LYS A 376 13.37 2.73 -0.01
C LYS A 376 13.47 3.48 1.31
N THR A 377 14.22 2.90 2.24
CA THR A 377 14.60 3.52 3.52
C THR A 377 16.13 3.54 3.64
N ALA A 378 16.73 2.63 4.42
CA ALA A 378 18.18 2.37 4.43
C ALA A 378 18.59 1.44 3.27
N SER A 379 17.73 0.47 2.97
CA SER A 379 17.80 -0.42 1.80
C SER A 379 16.43 -0.44 1.11
N ILE A 380 16.34 -1.15 -0.02
CA ILE A 380 15.08 -1.36 -0.73
C ILE A 380 14.40 -2.60 -0.17
N TYR A 381 13.23 -2.39 0.41
CA TYR A 381 12.44 -3.43 1.04
C TYR A 381 11.10 -3.60 0.33
N VAL A 382 10.68 -4.85 0.21
CA VAL A 382 9.32 -5.23 -0.17
C VAL A 382 8.48 -5.32 1.10
N ARG A 383 7.42 -4.52 1.22
CA ARG A 383 6.65 -4.40 2.48
C ARG A 383 5.77 -5.60 2.78
N ASP A 384 5.13 -6.13 1.76
CA ASP A 384 4.21 -7.25 1.81
C ASP A 384 4.36 -8.08 0.54
N SER A 385 4.12 -9.38 0.65
CA SER A 385 4.27 -10.28 -0.50
C SER A 385 3.38 -11.52 -0.38
N THR A 386 3.13 -12.17 -1.51
CA THR A 386 2.40 -13.45 -1.62
C THR A 386 3.14 -14.39 -2.55
N ASN A 387 3.40 -15.62 -2.10
CA ASN A 387 4.04 -16.64 -2.93
C ASN A 387 3.02 -17.19 -3.93
N ILE A 388 3.37 -17.16 -5.21
CA ILE A 388 2.48 -17.49 -6.32
C ILE A 388 3.14 -18.48 -7.26
N SER A 389 2.30 -19.23 -7.98
CA SER A 389 2.74 -20.16 -9.01
C SER A 389 3.14 -19.42 -10.30
N ASP A 390 3.89 -20.12 -11.13
CA ASP A 390 4.08 -19.77 -12.54
C ASP A 390 2.77 -19.69 -13.31
N TYR A 391 1.82 -20.60 -13.06
CA TYR A 391 0.50 -20.58 -13.70
C TYR A 391 -0.29 -19.29 -13.46
N ALA A 392 -0.20 -18.71 -12.25
CA ALA A 392 -0.84 -17.42 -11.97
C ALA A 392 -0.28 -16.29 -12.86
N LEU A 393 1.04 -16.29 -13.10
CA LEU A 393 1.68 -15.34 -14.01
C LEU A 393 1.32 -15.63 -15.46
N LEU A 394 1.33 -16.89 -15.88
CA LEU A 394 0.95 -17.26 -17.25
C LEU A 394 -0.50 -16.88 -17.58
N LEU A 395 -1.40 -16.94 -16.59
CA LEU A 395 -2.81 -16.59 -16.78
C LEU A 395 -3.09 -15.09 -16.71
N PHE A 396 -2.45 -14.36 -15.79
CA PHE A 396 -2.79 -12.97 -15.48
C PHE A 396 -1.67 -11.95 -15.68
N GLY A 397 -0.50 -12.41 -16.10
CA GLY A 397 0.62 -11.58 -16.47
C GLY A 397 0.41 -10.86 -17.80
N GLY A 398 1.51 -10.34 -18.34
CA GLY A 398 1.51 -9.57 -19.59
C GLY A 398 1.78 -10.44 -20.80
N SER A 399 2.16 -9.79 -21.90
CA SER A 399 2.45 -10.46 -23.16
C SER A 399 3.50 -11.55 -23.01
N LEU A 400 3.18 -12.72 -23.55
CA LEU A 400 4.04 -13.88 -23.61
C LEU A 400 4.79 -13.87 -24.94
N SER A 401 6.11 -14.03 -24.90
CA SER A 401 6.95 -14.13 -26.09
C SER A 401 7.76 -15.43 -26.04
N PRO A 402 7.99 -16.11 -27.17
CA PRO A 402 8.93 -17.22 -27.25
C PRO A 402 10.32 -16.81 -26.72
N SER A 403 11.00 -17.70 -26.01
CA SER A 403 12.36 -17.41 -25.55
C SER A 403 13.35 -17.34 -26.72
N ASN A 404 14.32 -16.44 -26.62
CA ASN A 404 15.40 -16.30 -27.62
C ASN A 404 16.28 -17.57 -27.72
N THR A 405 16.30 -18.42 -26.69
CA THR A 405 17.03 -19.70 -26.70
C THR A 405 16.26 -20.83 -27.40
N GLY A 406 14.99 -20.60 -27.78
CA GLY A 406 14.11 -21.61 -28.38
C GLY A 406 13.50 -22.60 -27.38
N GLU A 407 13.81 -22.47 -26.09
CA GLU A 407 13.26 -23.30 -25.02
C GLU A 407 12.41 -22.46 -24.08
N GLY A 408 11.08 -22.63 -24.13
CA GLY A 408 10.17 -21.98 -23.21
C GLY A 408 9.64 -20.61 -23.65
N ILE A 409 9.05 -19.90 -22.69
CA ILE A 409 8.33 -18.65 -22.86
C ILE A 409 8.91 -17.60 -21.92
N GLU A 410 8.95 -16.37 -22.37
CA GLU A 410 9.39 -15.20 -21.62
C GLU A 410 8.25 -14.21 -21.40
N MET A 411 8.37 -13.45 -20.31
CA MET A 411 7.49 -12.33 -20.00
C MET A 411 8.31 -11.18 -19.42
N LEU A 412 7.81 -9.95 -19.55
CA LEU A 412 8.46 -8.74 -19.06
C LEU A 412 9.85 -8.51 -19.67
N ALA A 413 9.99 -8.73 -20.99
CA ALA A 413 11.25 -8.61 -21.74
C ALA A 413 12.36 -9.52 -21.19
N GLY A 414 12.07 -10.82 -21.07
CA GLY A 414 13.02 -11.84 -20.64
C GLY A 414 13.30 -11.88 -19.13
N TYR A 415 12.70 -10.98 -18.34
CA TYR A 415 12.87 -10.99 -16.89
C TYR A 415 12.30 -12.28 -16.26
N LEU A 416 11.12 -12.72 -16.70
CA LEU A 416 10.51 -13.98 -16.28
C LEU A 416 10.66 -15.01 -17.39
N HIS A 417 11.06 -16.22 -17.02
CA HIS A 417 11.25 -17.34 -17.93
C HIS A 417 10.49 -18.56 -17.41
N PHE A 418 9.76 -19.21 -18.31
CA PHE A 418 8.92 -20.37 -18.03
C PHE A 418 9.29 -21.50 -18.97
N SER A 419 9.58 -22.68 -18.42
CA SER A 419 9.76 -23.87 -19.25
C SER A 419 8.40 -24.27 -19.83
N ALA A 420 8.35 -24.47 -21.14
CA ALA A 420 7.13 -24.83 -21.84
C ALA A 420 7.42 -25.80 -23.01
N PRO A 421 6.56 -26.81 -23.23
CA PRO A 421 6.66 -27.66 -24.42
C PRO A 421 6.47 -26.86 -25.71
N LYS A 422 7.09 -27.33 -26.82
CA LYS A 422 6.99 -26.69 -28.15
C LYS A 422 5.56 -26.36 -28.58
N ARG A 423 4.61 -27.26 -28.31
CA ARG A 423 3.19 -27.06 -28.62
C ARG A 423 2.57 -25.82 -27.96
N ILE A 424 2.98 -25.49 -26.73
CA ILE A 424 2.49 -24.30 -26.03
C ILE A 424 3.14 -23.03 -26.60
N ILE A 425 4.41 -23.12 -27.01
CA ILE A 425 5.12 -22.03 -27.67
C ILE A 425 4.45 -21.68 -29.01
N GLU A 426 4.09 -22.70 -29.80
CA GLU A 426 3.37 -22.53 -31.07
C GLU A 426 1.98 -21.89 -30.88
N LEU A 427 1.26 -22.26 -29.80
CA LEU A 427 -0.05 -21.68 -29.47
C LEU A 427 0.03 -20.17 -29.16
N ILE A 428 1.10 -19.72 -28.51
CA ILE A 428 1.29 -18.31 -28.12
C ILE A 428 1.75 -17.44 -29.30
N GLN A 429 2.32 -18.05 -30.34
CA GLN A 429 2.74 -17.36 -31.56
C GLN A 429 1.59 -17.12 -32.56
N CYS A 430 0.46 -17.81 -32.40
CA CYS A 430 -0.74 -17.67 -33.21
C CYS A 430 -1.67 -16.60 -32.62
#